data_AF-A0A7S3U077-F1
#
_entry.id   AF-A0A7S3U077-F1
#
_cell.length_a   1.000
_cell.length_b   1.000
_cell.length_c   1.000
_cell.angle_alpha   90.00
_cell.angle_beta   90.00
_cell.angle_gamma   90.00
#
_symmetry.space_group_name_H-M   'P 1'
#
loop_
_entity.id
_entity.type
_entity.pdbx_description
1 polymer ?
#
loop_
_entity_poly.entity_id
_entity_poly.type
_entity_poly.pdbx_seq_one_letter_code
_entity_poly.pdbx_strand_id
1 'polypeptide(L)'
;AGHRHVGTIAAELEDPCWAPWSWRDGDFCGLPRTAYTQTVIMALTSHEQPRILDDYSHMFLDAEAGSMWTNLTASLRRFGDAVEARNLQRRRPYRVFIPSQIETSVAI
;
A
#
# COMPACT_ATOMS: atom_id res chain seq x y z
N ALA A 1 6.79 1.33 4.78
CA ALA A 1 6.64 0.32 3.70
C ALA A 1 5.99 -0.98 4.17
N GLY A 2 6.40 -1.56 5.32
CA GLY A 2 5.80 -2.80 5.83
C GLY A 2 4.28 -2.72 6.06
N HIS A 3 3.78 -1.62 6.64
CA HIS A 3 2.34 -1.43 6.82
C HIS A 3 1.60 -1.43 5.49
N ARG A 4 2.06 -0.66 4.49
CA ARG A 4 1.46 -0.69 3.16
C ARG A 4 1.51 -2.06 2.50
N HIS A 5 2.64 -2.77 2.60
CA HIS A 5 2.79 -4.11 2.03
C HIS A 5 1.65 -5.04 2.47
N VAL A 6 1.18 -4.90 3.71
CA VAL A 6 0.07 -5.66 4.29
C VAL A 6 -1.27 -4.94 4.12
N GLY A 7 -1.32 -3.61 4.14
CA GLY A 7 -2.54 -2.81 4.00
C GLY A 7 -3.11 -2.80 2.58
N THR A 8 -2.27 -2.92 1.56
CA THR A 8 -2.71 -3.10 0.17
C THR A 8 -3.03 -4.55 -0.20
N ILE A 9 -3.02 -5.47 0.77
CA ILE A 9 -3.43 -6.87 0.54
C ILE A 9 -4.88 -6.97 0.09
N ALA A 10 -5.68 -5.92 0.30
CA ALA A 10 -7.04 -5.78 -0.21
C ALA A 10 -7.18 -6.30 -1.65
N ALA A 11 -6.37 -5.80 -2.58
CA ALA A 11 -6.39 -6.19 -3.99
C ALA A 11 -5.98 -7.66 -4.24
N GLU A 12 -5.19 -8.24 -3.33
CA GLU A 12 -4.77 -9.66 -3.38
C GLU A 12 -5.77 -10.59 -2.66
N LEU A 13 -6.66 -10.04 -1.83
CA LEU A 13 -7.71 -10.75 -1.07
C LEU A 13 -9.10 -10.58 -1.67
N GLU A 14 -9.25 -9.92 -2.82
CA GLU A 14 -10.55 -9.78 -3.48
C GLU A 14 -11.17 -11.14 -3.83
N ASP A 15 -10.33 -12.14 -4.10
CA ASP A 15 -10.77 -13.52 -4.32
C ASP A 15 -10.82 -14.31 -2.99
N PRO A 16 -12.01 -14.65 -2.46
CA PRO A 16 -12.18 -15.48 -1.26
C PRO A 16 -11.63 -16.90 -1.39
N CYS A 17 -11.42 -17.38 -2.60
CA CYS A 17 -10.88 -18.71 -2.87
C CYS A 17 -9.35 -18.73 -2.99
N TRP A 18 -8.74 -17.59 -3.33
CA TRP A 18 -7.29 -17.51 -3.55
C TRP A 18 -6.48 -17.63 -2.26
N ALA A 19 -6.90 -16.91 -1.21
CA ALA A 19 -6.21 -16.89 0.09
C ALA A 19 -7.20 -16.93 1.26
N PRO A 20 -7.93 -18.04 1.44
CA PRO A 20 -8.94 -18.14 2.48
C PRO A 20 -8.33 -18.23 3.88
N TRP A 21 -9.06 -17.72 4.87
CA TRP A 21 -8.68 -17.82 6.29
C TRP A 21 -8.80 -19.24 6.85
N SER A 22 -9.59 -20.09 6.20
CA SER A 22 -9.79 -21.50 6.55
C SER A 22 -10.40 -22.25 5.37
N TRP A 23 -10.09 -23.54 5.24
CA TRP A 23 -10.69 -24.47 4.30
C TRP A 23 -10.98 -25.81 4.98
N ARG A 24 -11.83 -26.65 4.37
CA ARG A 24 -11.99 -28.06 4.74
C ARG A 24 -11.45 -28.94 3.62
N ASP A 25 -11.06 -30.16 3.97
CA ASP A 25 -10.62 -31.12 2.96
C ASP A 25 -11.75 -31.40 1.96
N GLY A 26 -11.42 -31.38 0.67
CA GLY A 26 -12.38 -31.51 -0.43
C GLY A 26 -13.13 -30.23 -0.84
N ASP A 27 -13.06 -29.13 -0.07
CA ASP A 27 -13.68 -27.85 -0.47
C ASP A 27 -12.80 -27.11 -1.49
N PHE A 28 -13.44 -26.54 -2.52
CA PHE A 28 -12.75 -25.77 -3.56
C PHE A 28 -12.33 -24.35 -3.10
N CYS A 29 -13.04 -23.80 -2.12
CA CYS A 29 -12.85 -22.43 -1.62
C CYS A 29 -12.92 -22.40 -0.09
N GLY A 30 -12.61 -21.24 0.49
CA GLY A 30 -12.76 -21.02 1.93
C GLY A 30 -14.22 -21.09 2.41
N LEU A 31 -14.39 -21.32 3.70
CA LEU A 31 -15.71 -21.31 4.35
C LEU A 31 -16.40 -19.93 4.19
N PRO A 32 -17.74 -19.84 4.24
CA PRO A 32 -18.46 -18.56 4.10
C PRO A 32 -17.97 -17.44 5.03
N ARG A 33 -17.44 -17.78 6.21
CA ARG A 33 -16.85 -16.82 7.16
C ARG A 33 -15.63 -16.08 6.57
N THR A 34 -14.89 -16.71 5.66
CA THR A 34 -13.76 -16.08 4.95
C THR A 34 -14.21 -14.83 4.21
N ALA A 35 -15.33 -14.88 3.48
CA ALA A 35 -15.86 -13.73 2.76
C ALA A 35 -16.25 -12.60 3.71
N TYR A 36 -16.88 -12.91 4.85
CA TYR A 36 -17.17 -11.91 5.88
C TYR A 36 -15.91 -11.26 6.44
N THR A 37 -14.90 -12.06 6.80
CA THR A 37 -13.61 -11.55 7.32
C THR A 37 -12.91 -10.68 6.29
N GLN A 38 -12.92 -11.06 5.01
CA GLN A 38 -12.37 -10.23 3.93
C GLN A 38 -13.11 -8.91 3.80
N THR A 39 -14.44 -8.89 3.84
CA THR A 39 -15.21 -7.63 3.82
C THR A 39 -14.79 -6.68 4.94
N VAL A 40 -14.58 -7.19 6.16
CA VAL A 40 -14.11 -6.38 7.29
C VAL A 40 -12.70 -5.83 7.04
N ILE A 41 -11.79 -6.67 6.53
CA ILE A 41 -10.42 -6.25 6.21
C ILE A 41 -10.44 -5.17 5.13
N MET A 42 -11.14 -5.42 4.02
CA MET A 42 -11.29 -4.46 2.93
C MET A 42 -11.82 -3.13 3.46
N ALA A 43 -12.88 -3.15 4.27
CA ALA A 43 -13.47 -1.95 4.84
C ALA A 43 -12.49 -1.16 5.72
N LEU A 44 -11.64 -1.83 6.50
CA LEU A 44 -10.65 -1.15 7.33
C LEU A 44 -9.46 -0.65 6.52
N THR A 45 -8.99 -1.42 5.54
CA THR A 45 -7.75 -1.15 4.81
C THR A 45 -7.91 -0.35 3.52
N SER A 46 -9.13 -0.07 3.07
CA SER A 46 -9.38 0.68 1.83
C SER A 46 -9.51 2.19 2.00
N HIS A 47 -9.28 2.73 3.20
CA HIS A 47 -9.41 4.17 3.45
C HIS A 47 -8.26 4.94 2.79
N GLU A 48 -8.59 6.00 2.05
CA GLU A 48 -7.58 6.93 1.54
C GLU A 48 -6.88 7.62 2.72
N GLN A 49 -5.54 7.63 2.68
CA GLN A 49 -4.70 8.25 3.70
C GLN A 49 -3.75 9.25 3.05
N PRO A 50 -3.31 10.29 3.78
CA PRO A 50 -2.26 11.18 3.31
C PRO A 50 -1.01 10.40 2.91
N ARG A 51 -0.42 10.76 1.77
CA ARG A 51 0.69 10.03 1.15
C ARG A 51 2.01 10.72 1.42
N ILE A 52 3.10 9.94 1.42
CA ILE A 52 4.45 10.44 1.72
C ILE A 52 4.96 11.48 0.70
N LEU A 53 4.32 11.58 -0.47
CA LEU A 53 4.63 12.57 -1.50
C LEU A 53 3.69 13.78 -1.52
N ASP A 54 2.69 13.83 -0.63
CA ASP A 54 1.83 15.01 -0.50
C ASP A 54 2.63 16.20 0.08
N ASP A 55 2.06 17.41 -0.01
CA ASP A 55 2.74 18.63 0.45
C ASP A 55 2.60 18.82 1.97
N TYR A 56 3.72 18.67 2.67
CA TYR A 56 3.84 18.91 4.11
C TYR A 56 4.65 20.17 4.44
N SER A 57 4.89 21.07 3.48
CA SER A 57 5.68 22.29 3.69
C SER A 57 5.21 23.12 4.91
N HIS A 58 3.90 23.11 5.18
CA HIS A 58 3.26 23.77 6.32
C HIS A 58 3.66 23.21 7.70
N MET A 59 4.29 22.03 7.78
CA MET A 59 4.70 21.38 9.03
C MET A 59 6.08 21.82 9.52
N PHE A 60 6.88 22.50 8.68
CA PHE A 60 8.27 22.81 8.99
C PHE A 60 8.43 24.24 9.50
N LEU A 61 9.13 24.39 10.63
CA LEU A 61 9.27 25.66 11.36
C LEU A 61 10.25 26.64 10.69
N ASP A 62 11.18 26.12 9.89
CA ASP A 62 12.22 26.90 9.23
C ASP A 62 12.55 26.37 7.82
N ALA A 63 13.31 27.19 7.08
CA ALA A 63 13.71 26.87 5.71
C ALA A 63 14.68 25.69 5.62
N GLU A 64 15.48 25.44 6.67
CA GLU A 64 16.42 24.31 6.69
C GLU A 64 15.64 22.99 6.72
N ALA A 65 14.72 22.84 7.67
CA ALA A 65 13.84 21.68 7.78
C ALA A 65 12.97 21.49 6.52
N GLY A 66 12.42 22.59 5.97
CA GLY A 66 11.68 22.56 4.71
C GLY A 66 12.54 22.10 3.52
N SER A 67 13.82 22.47 3.48
CA SER A 67 14.76 22.02 2.45
C SER A 67 15.05 20.52 2.57
N MET A 68 15.18 19.99 3.79
CA MET A 68 15.36 18.55 4.02
C MET A 68 14.16 17.76 3.50
N TRP A 69 12.94 18.23 3.78
CA TRP A 69 11.72 17.61 3.26
C TRP A 69 11.65 17.63 1.74
N THR A 70 11.99 18.77 1.12
CA THR A 70 12.00 18.91 -0.34
C THR A 70 13.02 17.95 -0.97
N ASN A 71 14.20 17.84 -0.39
CA ASN A 71 15.26 16.92 -0.83
C ASN A 71 14.85 15.45 -0.70
N LEU A 72 14.19 15.08 0.40
CA LEU A 72 13.63 13.75 0.61
C LEU A 72 12.56 13.45 -0.45
N THR A 73 11.60 14.36 -0.63
CA THR A 73 10.52 14.23 -1.61
C THR A 73 11.06 14.05 -3.02
N ALA A 74 12.07 14.83 -3.42
CA ALA A 74 12.73 14.69 -4.71
C ALA A 74 13.43 13.33 -4.87
N SER A 75 14.05 12.83 -3.80
CA SER A 75 14.70 11.51 -3.79
C SER A 75 13.68 10.38 -3.91
N LEU A 76 12.55 10.48 -3.21
CA LEU A 76 11.46 9.52 -3.30
C LEU A 76 10.84 9.51 -4.71
N ARG A 77 10.66 10.66 -5.36
CA ARG A 77 10.19 10.72 -6.75
C ARG A 77 11.12 9.97 -7.70
N ARG A 78 12.44 10.23 -7.64
CA ARG A 78 13.43 9.51 -8.45
C ARG A 78 13.44 8.00 -8.20
N PHE A 79 13.27 7.60 -6.94
CA PHE A 79 13.13 6.19 -6.60
C PHE A 79 11.85 5.57 -7.20
N GLY A 80 10.73 6.30 -7.15
CA GLY A 80 9.49 5.93 -7.82
C GLY A 80 9.68 5.68 -9.31
N ASP A 81 10.35 6.60 -10.01
CA ASP A 81 10.64 6.48 -11.44
C ASP A 81 11.43 5.20 -11.74
N ALA A 82 12.44 4.87 -10.92
CA ALA A 82 13.22 3.64 -11.06
C ALA A 82 12.37 2.37 -10.81
N VAL A 83 11.48 2.40 -9.82
CA VAL A 83 10.55 1.30 -9.53
C VAL A 83 9.58 1.07 -10.68
N GLU A 84 9.03 2.15 -11.26
CA GLU A 84 8.11 2.10 -12.39
C GLU A 84 8.81 1.59 -13.65
N ALA A 85 9.98 2.12 -13.99
CA ALA A 85 10.78 1.65 -15.13
C ALA A 85 11.06 0.15 -15.06
N ARG A 86 11.42 -0.36 -13.87
CA ARG A 86 11.62 -1.79 -13.62
C ARG A 86 10.33 -2.60 -13.78
N ASN A 87 9.19 -2.04 -13.37
CA ASN A 87 7.89 -2.73 -13.46
C ASN A 87 7.40 -2.88 -14.90
N LEU A 88 7.82 -2.01 -15.84
CA LEU A 88 7.52 -2.16 -17.27
C LEU A 88 8.05 -3.47 -17.87
N GLN A 89 9.10 -4.05 -17.28
CA GLN A 89 9.72 -5.30 -17.73
C GLN A 89 9.12 -6.55 -17.07
N ARG A 90 8.14 -6.40 -16.17
CA ARG A 90 7.59 -7.51 -15.40
C ARG A 90 6.21 -7.91 -15.90
N ARG A 91 5.99 -9.23 -16.01
CA ARG A 91 4.65 -9.79 -16.23
C ARG A 91 3.66 -9.41 -15.11
N ARG A 92 4.15 -9.32 -13.87
CA ARG A 92 3.38 -8.86 -12.70
C ARG A 92 4.13 -7.69 -12.04
N PRO A 93 3.67 -6.45 -12.18
CA PRO A 93 4.27 -5.28 -11.56
C PRO A 93 4.29 -5.40 -10.02
N TYR A 94 5.41 -5.07 -9.40
CA TYR A 94 5.51 -5.03 -7.93
C TYR A 94 5.37 -3.58 -7.45
N ARG A 95 4.18 -3.23 -6.96
CA ARG A 95 3.74 -1.85 -6.72
C ARG A 95 3.91 -1.34 -5.28
N VAL A 96 4.23 -2.23 -4.35
CA VAL A 96 4.37 -1.94 -2.90
C VAL A 96 5.33 -0.78 -2.60
N PHE A 97 6.35 -0.60 -3.45
CA PHE A 97 7.37 0.44 -3.29
C PHE A 97 7.17 1.68 -4.19
N ILE A 98 6.00 1.86 -4.80
CA ILE A 98 5.70 3.08 -5.57
C ILE A 98 5.39 4.22 -4.57
N PRO A 99 6.25 5.24 -4.40
CA PRO A 99 6.11 6.20 -3.31
C PRO A 99 4.85 7.07 -3.39
N SER A 100 4.34 7.35 -4.59
CA SER A 100 3.08 8.08 -4.83
C SER A 100 1.82 7.35 -4.35
N GLN A 101 1.99 6.15 -3.82
CA GLN A 101 0.91 5.35 -3.24
C GLN A 101 1.25 4.95 -1.80
N ILE A 102 2.39 5.38 -1.22
CA ILE A 102 2.77 5.06 0.17
C ILE A 102 2.14 6.09 1.09
N GLU A 103 1.40 5.64 2.09
CA GLU A 103 0.82 6.46 3.14
C GLU A 103 1.90 6.98 4.11
N THR A 104 1.73 8.19 4.61
CA THR A 104 2.67 8.84 5.55
C THR A 104 2.56 8.24 6.97
N SER A 105 1.39 7.72 7.33
CA SER A 105 1.12 7.15 8.66
C SER A 105 0.26 5.90 8.59
N VAL A 106 0.17 5.21 9.73
CA VAL A 106 -0.77 4.12 9.99
C VAL A 106 -1.93 4.69 10.80
N ALA A 107 -3.08 4.86 10.18
CA ALA A 107 -4.27 5.45 10.82
C ALA A 107 -5.42 4.44 10.98
N ILE A 108 -5.15 3.15 10.72
CA ILE A 108 -6.08 2.02 10.81
C ILE A 108 -5.42 0.85 11.53
#